data_AF-A0A7S1F9U6-F1
#
_entry.id   AF-A0A7S1F9U6-F1
#
_cell.length_a   1.000
_cell.length_b   1.000
_cell.length_c   1.000
_cell.angle_alpha   90.00
_cell.angle_beta   90.00
_cell.angle_gamma   90.00
#
_symmetry.space_group_name_H-M   'P 1'
#
loop_
_entity.id
_entity.type
_entity.pdbx_description
1 polymer ?
#
loop_
_entity_poly.entity_id
_entity_poly.type
_entity_poly.pdbx_seq_one_letter_code
_entity_poly.pdbx_strand_id
1 'polypeptide(L)'
;MAQAAGGIQSVFGCCATSDAMQNDEGKLVDLYIPRKCSATNKLIPAKEHGAVQLNVGIADENGRYTGEYHTFAIAGFIRQKGESDACLNRLLHEKGILTFAK
;
A
#
# COMPACT_ATOMS: atom_id res chain seq x y z
N MET A 1 21.48 -23.09 12.01
CA MET A 1 20.31 -22.97 12.90
C MET A 1 19.84 -21.51 12.91
N ALA A 2 18.93 -21.18 12.00
CA ALA A 2 17.95 -20.10 12.06
C ALA A 2 17.09 -20.33 10.82
N GLN A 3 15.97 -21.00 11.01
CA GLN A 3 15.11 -21.49 9.95
C GLN A 3 14.37 -20.30 9.32
N ALA A 4 14.62 -20.07 8.03
CA ALA A 4 13.83 -19.19 7.19
C ALA A 4 12.58 -19.97 6.74
N ALA A 5 11.45 -19.72 7.39
CA ALA A 5 10.13 -20.15 6.95
C ALA A 5 9.15 -18.99 7.17
N GLY A 6 8.44 -18.62 6.10
CA GLY A 6 7.57 -17.45 6.00
C GLY A 6 7.91 -16.70 4.71
N GLY A 7 7.46 -17.15 3.54
CA GLY A 7 6.06 -17.19 3.18
C GLY A 7 5.69 -15.83 2.57
N ILE A 8 5.90 -15.69 1.25
CA ILE A 8 5.24 -14.71 0.37
C ILE A 8 4.89 -13.33 0.99
N GLN A 9 5.88 -12.58 1.49
CA GLN A 9 5.68 -11.14 1.62
C GLN A 9 5.53 -10.56 0.21
N SER A 10 4.26 -10.32 -0.15
CA SER A 10 3.84 -9.88 -1.46
C SER A 10 4.70 -8.72 -1.97
N VAL A 11 5.22 -8.93 -3.16
CA VAL A 11 6.11 -8.12 -4.01
C VAL A 11 5.54 -6.74 -4.39
N PHE A 12 4.63 -6.14 -3.61
CA PHE A 12 4.12 -4.78 -3.84
C PHE A 12 4.97 -3.73 -3.13
N GLY A 13 6.28 -3.84 -3.32
CA GLY A 13 7.28 -2.82 -2.99
C GLY A 13 7.23 -1.69 -4.01
N CYS A 14 6.20 -0.85 -3.97
CA CYS A 14 6.17 0.32 -4.85
C CYS A 14 7.07 1.47 -4.33
N CYS A 15 7.64 1.42 -3.12
CA CYS A 15 8.23 2.63 -2.51
C CYS A 15 9.75 2.62 -2.24
N ALA A 16 10.52 1.62 -2.62
CA ALA A 16 11.98 1.74 -2.45
C ALA A 16 12.69 1.43 -3.76
N THR A 17 13.10 2.49 -4.46
CA THR A 17 14.42 2.68 -5.11
C THR A 17 14.52 3.02 -6.60
N SER A 18 13.51 3.06 -7.47
CA SER A 18 13.85 3.15 -8.90
C SER A 18 14.16 4.55 -9.48
N ASP A 19 13.61 5.66 -8.99
CA ASP A 19 13.80 6.96 -9.70
C ASP A 19 13.78 8.17 -8.77
N ALA A 20 14.64 8.18 -7.76
CA ALA A 20 14.91 9.41 -7.04
C ALA A 20 16.04 10.16 -7.74
N MET A 21 15.96 11.49 -7.78
CA MET A 21 16.94 12.30 -8.49
C MET A 21 18.31 12.16 -7.81
N GLN A 22 19.24 11.52 -8.50
CA GLN A 22 20.62 11.33 -8.06
C GLN A 22 21.51 12.36 -8.74
N ASN A 23 22.45 12.95 -7.99
CA ASN A 23 23.52 13.74 -8.58
C ASN A 23 24.61 12.82 -9.17
N ASP A 24 25.61 13.40 -9.83
CA ASP A 24 26.73 12.65 -10.42
C ASP A 24 27.58 11.88 -9.38
N GLU A 25 27.46 12.24 -8.09
CA GLU A 25 28.10 11.55 -6.96
C GLU A 25 27.24 10.42 -6.36
N GLY A 26 26.08 10.12 -6.96
CA GLY A 26 25.14 9.09 -6.49
C GLY A 26 24.41 9.43 -5.19
N LYS A 27 24.41 10.69 -4.78
CA LYS A 27 23.68 11.17 -3.60
C LYS A 27 22.25 11.56 -3.98
N LEU A 28 21.31 11.16 -3.13
CA LEU A 28 19.90 11.54 -3.21
C LEU A 28 19.75 13.04 -2.95
N VAL A 29 19.18 13.78 -3.91
CA VAL A 29 18.97 15.24 -3.79
C VAL A 29 17.54 15.58 -3.33
N ASP A 30 16.65 14.60 -3.25
CA ASP A 30 15.25 14.79 -2.87
C ASP A 30 15.04 14.95 -1.35
N LEU A 31 14.15 15.88 -0.95
CA LEU A 31 13.80 16.12 0.46
C LEU A 31 13.03 14.95 1.10
N TYR A 32 12.17 14.29 0.33
CA TYR A 32 11.44 13.09 0.74
C TYR A 32 10.91 12.36 -0.50
N ILE A 33 10.70 11.05 -0.36
CA ILE A 33 10.04 10.25 -1.39
C ILE A 33 8.54 10.19 -1.06
N PRO A 34 7.65 10.74 -1.89
CA PRO A 34 6.22 10.75 -1.63
C PRO A 34 5.62 9.35 -1.73
N ARG A 35 4.54 9.12 -0.96
CA ARG A 35 3.77 7.88 -1.01
C ARG A 35 2.99 7.79 -2.32
N LYS A 36 2.85 6.59 -2.86
CA LYS A 36 2.03 6.30 -4.04
C LYS A 36 0.67 5.73 -3.64
N CYS A 37 -0.37 6.17 -4.32
CA CYS A 37 -1.72 5.62 -4.19
C CYS A 37 -1.76 4.20 -4.74
N SER A 38 -2.25 3.23 -3.95
CA SER A 38 -2.35 1.82 -4.34
C SER A 38 -3.33 1.59 -5.51
N ALA A 39 -4.33 2.47 -5.67
CA ALA A 39 -5.36 2.32 -6.69
C ALA A 39 -4.98 2.89 -8.05
N THR A 40 -4.27 4.03 -8.08
CA THR A 40 -4.01 4.82 -9.30
C THR A 40 -2.54 5.07 -9.58
N ASN A 41 -1.63 4.63 -8.69
CA ASN A 41 -0.19 4.90 -8.75
C ASN A 41 0.18 6.40 -8.81
N LYS A 42 -0.77 7.28 -8.49
CA LYS A 42 -0.53 8.72 -8.39
C LYS A 42 0.24 9.03 -7.11
N LEU A 43 1.17 9.96 -7.18
CA LEU A 43 1.89 10.49 -6.02
C LEU A 43 0.93 11.29 -5.13
N ILE A 44 0.98 11.06 -3.83
CA ILE A 44 0.19 11.79 -2.84
C ILE A 44 1.03 13.01 -2.38
N PRO A 45 0.63 14.25 -2.70
CA PRO A 45 1.33 15.44 -2.27
C PRO A 45 1.09 15.71 -0.77
N ALA A 46 2.02 16.43 -0.14
CA ALA A 46 1.95 16.72 1.29
C ALA A 46 0.71 17.56 1.70
N LYS A 47 0.15 18.35 0.78
CA LYS A 47 -1.01 19.23 1.02
C LYS A 47 -2.37 18.52 0.87
N GLU A 48 -2.39 17.22 0.57
CA GLU A 48 -3.65 16.49 0.37
C GLU A 48 -4.21 15.91 1.68
N HIS A 49 -5.20 16.58 2.24
CA HIS A 49 -5.89 16.14 3.47
C HIS A 49 -6.98 15.09 3.23
N GLY A 50 -7.33 14.84 1.98
CA GLY A 50 -8.26 13.78 1.59
C GLY A 50 -7.61 12.41 1.50
N ALA A 51 -6.28 12.32 1.53
CA ALA A 51 -5.58 11.05 1.44
C ALA A 51 -5.68 10.27 2.75
N VAL A 52 -5.95 8.97 2.65
CA VAL A 52 -6.05 8.07 3.81
C VAL A 52 -5.13 6.89 3.64
N GLN A 53 -4.61 6.42 4.77
CA GLN A 53 -3.91 5.16 4.87
C GLN A 53 -4.77 4.21 5.68
N LEU A 54 -5.14 3.10 5.06
CA LEU A 54 -6.00 2.07 5.62
C LEU A 54 -5.14 0.84 5.91
N ASN A 55 -5.09 0.41 7.16
CA ASN A 55 -4.41 -0.82 7.55
C ASN A 55 -5.49 -1.88 7.83
N VAL A 56 -5.58 -2.88 6.97
CA VAL A 56 -6.50 -4.00 7.13
C VAL A 56 -5.75 -5.11 7.86
N GLY A 57 -6.20 -5.41 9.08
CA GLY A 57 -5.61 -6.48 9.87
C GLY A 57 -6.07 -7.86 9.43
N ILE A 58 -5.16 -8.82 9.36
CA ILE A 58 -5.50 -10.22 9.15
C ILE A 58 -5.95 -10.81 10.49
N ALA A 59 -7.03 -11.58 10.45
CA ALA A 59 -7.59 -12.27 11.60
C ALA A 59 -7.46 -13.78 11.42
N ASP A 60 -7.14 -14.47 12.51
CA ASP A 60 -7.10 -15.93 12.57
C ASP A 60 -8.52 -16.50 12.64
N GLU A 61 -8.64 -17.83 12.52
CA GLU A 61 -9.90 -18.58 12.63
C GLU A 61 -10.65 -18.33 13.95
N ASN A 62 -9.93 -17.95 15.00
CA ASN A 62 -10.49 -17.58 16.31
C ASN A 62 -10.96 -16.11 16.38
N GLY A 63 -10.96 -15.39 15.25
CA GLY A 63 -11.30 -13.97 15.16
C GLY A 63 -10.32 -13.05 15.90
N ARG A 64 -9.12 -13.56 16.22
CA ARG A 64 -8.06 -12.79 16.89
C ARG A 64 -7.13 -12.20 15.85
N TYR A 65 -6.68 -10.97 16.10
CA TYR A 65 -5.75 -10.28 15.24
C TYR A 65 -4.36 -10.91 15.33
N THR A 66 -3.81 -11.31 14.19
CA THR A 66 -2.53 -12.05 14.08
C THR A 66 -1.30 -11.15 14.15
N GLY A 67 -1.49 -9.83 14.15
CA GLY A 67 -0.39 -8.85 14.11
C GLY A 67 0.04 -8.43 12.71
N GLU A 68 -0.35 -9.20 11.68
CA GLU A 68 -0.08 -8.90 10.28
C GLU A 68 -1.18 -8.00 9.68
N TYR A 69 -0.76 -7.03 8.86
CA TYR A 69 -1.66 -6.06 8.25
C TYR A 69 -1.28 -5.76 6.80
N HIS A 70 -2.30 -5.53 5.98
CA HIS A 70 -2.16 -4.99 4.64
C HIS A 70 -2.44 -3.50 4.64
N THR A 71 -1.46 -2.72 4.20
CA THR A 71 -1.58 -1.26 4.10
C THR A 71 -2.03 -0.84 2.71
N PHE A 72 -3.07 -0.02 2.63
CA PHE A 72 -3.55 0.59 1.40
C PHE A 72 -3.49 2.12 1.53
N ALA A 73 -2.95 2.78 0.52
CA ALA A 73 -2.93 4.23 0.43
C ALA A 73 -3.91 4.69 -0.66
N ILE A 74 -4.92 5.47 -0.27
CA ILE A 74 -5.93 6.01 -1.20
C ILE A 74 -5.76 7.52 -1.29
N ALA A 75 -5.65 8.02 -2.52
CA ALA A 75 -5.64 9.46 -2.79
C ALA A 75 -7.02 10.08 -2.55
N GLY A 76 -7.04 11.32 -2.06
CA GLY A 76 -8.26 12.08 -1.81
C GLY A 76 -9.06 12.36 -3.08
N PHE A 77 -8.41 12.47 -4.24
CA PHE A 77 -9.10 12.59 -5.53
C PHE A 77 -10.10 11.45 -5.79
N ILE A 78 -9.77 10.21 -5.43
CA ILE A 78 -10.63 9.03 -5.64
C ILE A 78 -11.84 9.10 -4.68
N ARG A 79 -11.62 9.59 -3.46
CA ARG A 79 -12.69 9.80 -2.47
C ARG A 79 -13.64 10.91 -2.88
N GLN A 80 -13.14 11.98 -3.49
CA GLN A 80 -13.98 13.07 -4.01
C GLN A 80 -14.91 12.60 -5.14
N LYS A 81 -14.46 11.64 -5.94
CA LYS A 81 -15.25 11.03 -7.02
C LYS A 81 -16.21 9.93 -6.57
N GLY A 82 -16.10 9.45 -5.33
CA GLY A 82 -16.87 8.30 -4.84
C GLY A 82 -16.40 6.94 -5.40
N GLU A 83 -15.28 6.89 -6.12
CA GLU A 83 -14.73 5.65 -6.69
C GLU A 83 -13.88 4.86 -5.68
N SER A 84 -13.81 5.32 -4.43
CA SER A 84 -12.92 4.74 -3.42
C SER A 84 -13.31 3.32 -3.04
N ASP A 85 -14.61 3.04 -2.99
CA ASP A 85 -15.12 1.70 -2.65
C ASP A 85 -14.79 0.68 -3.75
N ALA A 86 -15.08 1.03 -5.01
CA ALA A 86 -14.77 0.17 -6.15
C ALA A 86 -13.27 -0.15 -6.25
N CYS A 87 -12.41 0.85 -6.02
CA CYS A 87 -10.97 0.64 -5.98
C CYS A 87 -10.54 -0.29 -4.84
N LEU A 88 -11.12 -0.12 -3.65
CA LEU A 88 -10.81 -0.95 -2.49
C LEU A 88 -11.25 -2.40 -2.73
N ASN A 89 -12.43 -2.62 -3.31
CA ASN A 89 -12.93 -3.95 -3.66
C ASN A 89 -11.98 -4.68 -4.63
N ARG A 90 -11.46 -3.97 -5.64
CA ARG A 90 -10.44 -4.54 -6.55
C ARG A 90 -9.17 -4.93 -5.79
N LEU A 91 -8.65 -4.05 -4.94
CA LEU A 91 -7.42 -4.31 -4.18
C LEU A 91 -7.57 -5.44 -3.16
N LEU A 92 -8.72 -5.55 -2.50
CA LEU A 92 -9.01 -6.62 -1.56
C LEU A 92 -9.24 -7.96 -2.25
N HIS A 93 -9.80 -7.96 -3.46
CA HIS A 93 -9.91 -9.14 -4.31
C HIS A 93 -8.52 -9.65 -4.73
N GLU A 94 -7.61 -8.76 -5.16
CA GLU A 94 -6.21 -9.11 -5.48
C GLU A 94 -5.46 -9.70 -4.28
N LYS A 95 -5.82 -9.30 -3.06
CA LYS A 95 -5.24 -9.83 -1.82
C LYS A 95 -5.96 -11.09 -1.29
N GLY A 96 -7.09 -11.49 -1.89
CA GLY A 96 -7.84 -12.68 -1.48
C GLY A 96 -8.53 -12.58 -0.12
N ILE A 97 -8.77 -11.36 0.39
CA ILE A 97 -9.37 -11.12 1.72
C ILE A 97 -10.92 -11.16 1.64
N LEU A 98 -11.47 -10.97 0.44
CA LEU A 98 -12.92 -11.01 0.23
C LEU A 98 -13.43 -12.45 0.11
N THR A 99 -14.53 -12.73 0.79
CA THR A 99 -15.22 -14.03 0.74
C THR A 99 -15.62 -14.45 -0.68
N PHE A 100 -15.94 -13.49 -1.55
CA PHE A 100 -16.39 -13.74 -2.94
C PHE A 100 -15.24 -14.02 -3.92
N ALA A 101 -13.99 -14.01 -3.46
CA ALA A 101 -12.82 -14.27 -4.29
C ALA A 101 -12.44 -15.77 -4.37
N LYS A 102 -13.27 -16.66 -3.82
CA LYS A 102 -13.08 -18.12 -3.85
C LYS A 102 -14.01 -18.78 -4.85
#